data_AF-W1XBT2-F1
#
_entry.id   AF-W1XBT2-F1
#
_cell.length_a   1.000
_cell.length_b   1.000
_cell.length_c   1.000
_cell.angle_alpha   90.00
_cell.angle_beta   90.00
_cell.angle_gamma   90.00
#
_symmetry.space_group_name_H-M   'P 1'
#
loop_
_entity.id
_entity.type
_entity.pdbx_description
1 polymer ?
#
loop_
_entity_poly.entity_id
_entity_poly.type
_entity_poly.pdbx_seq_one_letter_code
_entity_poly.pdbx_strand_id
1 'polypeptide(L)' 'HVHFLWLDGDYETILARMQRRAGHFMPVALLKSQFEALERPQADEQDIVRIDINHDIANVTEQCRQA' A
#
# COMPACT_ATOMS: atom_id res chain seq x y z
N HIS A 1 2.53 5.70 22.32
CA HIS A 1 2.05 4.54 21.56
C HIS A 1 2.06 4.93 20.09
N VAL A 2 2.59 4.05 19.24
CA VAL A 2 2.65 4.22 17.78
C VAL A 2 1.71 3.16 17.19
N HIS A 3 1.00 3.51 16.13
CA HIS A 3 0.16 2.59 15.36
C HIS A 3 0.56 2.71 13.89
N PHE A 4 0.44 1.61 13.15
CA PHE A 4 0.77 1.56 11.73
C PHE A 4 -0.48 1.37 10.89
N LEU A 5 -0.56 2.12 9.79
CA LEU A 5 -1.54 1.88 8.73
C LEU A 5 -0.81 1.13 7.61
N TRP A 6 -1.13 -0.14 7.45
CA TRP A 6 -0.59 -0.96 6.37
C TRP A 6 -1.46 -0.79 5.12
N LEU A 7 -0.94 -0.04 4.15
CA LEU A 7 -1.59 0.17 2.85
C LEU A 7 -1.37 -1.06 1.96
N ASP A 8 -2.32 -1.99 1.98
CA ASP A 8 -2.27 -3.27 1.27
C ASP A 8 -2.95 -3.14 -0.10
N GLY A 9 -2.20 -3.42 -1.16
CA GLY A 9 -2.67 -3.31 -2.54
C GLY A 9 -1.99 -4.32 -3.43
N ASP A 10 -2.68 -4.73 -4.49
CA ASP A 10 -2.08 -5.65 -5.46
C ASP A 10 -1.03 -4.96 -6.33
N TYR A 11 -0.15 -5.78 -6.90
CA TYR A 11 0.98 -5.32 -7.72
C TYR A 11 0.50 -4.52 -8.95
N GLU A 12 -0.57 -4.98 -9.60
CA GLU A 12 -1.09 -4.40 -10.84
C GLU A 12 -1.65 -3.00 -10.59
N THR A 13 -2.42 -2.82 -9.52
CA THR A 13 -2.99 -1.54 -9.10
C THR A 13 -1.90 -0.54 -8.77
N ILE A 14 -0.87 -0.96 -8.02
CA ILE A 14 0.25 -0.08 -7.65
C ILE A 14 1.05 0.30 -8.90
N LEU A 15 1.37 -0.66 -9.77
CA LEU A 15 2.08 -0.40 -11.02
C LEU A 15 1.32 0.60 -11.91
N ALA A 16 0.02 0.38 -12.11
CA ALA A 16 -0.83 1.26 -12.91
C ALA A 16 -0.87 2.69 -12.34
N ARG A 17 -0.94 2.85 -11.01
CA ARG A 17 -0.89 4.17 -10.34
C ARG A 17 0.45 4.86 -10.53
N MET A 18 1.54 4.11 -10.44
CA MET A 18 2.89 4.64 -10.64
C MET A 18 3.10 5.12 -12.08
N GLN A 19 2.67 4.34 -13.07
CA GLN A 19 2.79 4.69 -14.49
C GLN A 19 2.00 5.95 -14.87
N ARG A 20 0.90 6.25 -14.17
CA ARG A 20 0.11 7.47 -14.38
C ARG A 20 0.79 8.75 -13.90
N ARG A 21 1.83 8.67 -13.07
CA ARG A 21 2.56 9.85 -12.58
C ARG A 21 3.54 10.34 -13.65
N ALA A 22 3.22 11.47 -14.28
CA ALA A 22 4.16 12.14 -15.18
C ALA A 22 5.39 12.65 -14.41
N GLY A 23 6.60 12.41 -14.92
CA GLY A 23 7.85 12.94 -14.36
C GLY A 23 8.56 12.07 -13.31
N HIS A 24 7.96 10.95 -12.88
CA HIS A 24 8.61 9.99 -11.98
C HIS A 24 8.67 8.60 -12.63
N PHE A 25 9.79 8.32 -13.30
CA PHE A 25 10.09 6.97 -13.77
C PHE A 25 10.62 6.13 -12.60
N MET A 26 9.74 5.38 -11.96
CA MET A 26 10.15 4.38 -10.97
C MET A 26 10.34 3.04 -11.69
N PRO A 27 11.52 2.39 -11.58
CA PRO A 27 11.75 1.13 -12.27
C PRO A 27 10.78 0.05 -11.80
N VAL A 28 10.14 -0.67 -12.73
CA VAL A 28 9.28 -1.82 -12.42
C VAL A 28 10.01 -2.85 -11.56
N ALA A 29 11.32 -3.02 -11.77
CA ALA A 29 12.17 -3.89 -10.97
C ALA A 29 12.21 -3.51 -9.48
N LEU A 30 12.13 -2.21 -9.16
CA LEU A 30 12.11 -1.74 -7.77
C LEU A 30 10.79 -2.13 -7.09
N LEU A 31 9.65 -1.95 -7.77
CA LEU A 31 8.36 -2.39 -7.26
C LEU A 31 8.36 -3.91 -6.99
N LYS A 32 8.91 -4.71 -7.91
CA LYS A 32 9.06 -6.16 -7.73
C LYS A 32 9.86 -6.50 -6.48
N SER A 33 11.01 -5.85 -6.28
CA SER A 33 11.86 -6.08 -5.10
C SER A 33 11.17 -5.70 -3.78
N GLN A 34 10.32 -4.66 -3.78
CA GLN A 34 9.55 -4.28 -2.59
C GLN A 34 8.51 -5.34 -2.23
N PHE A 35 7.83 -5.90 -3.23
CA PHE A 35 6.89 -7.01 -3.02
C PHE A 35 7.59 -8.29 -2.55
N GLU A 36 8.77 -8.60 -3.09
CA GLU A 36 9.57 -9.75 -2.66
C GLU A 36 10.08 -9.59 -1.22
N ALA A 37 10.41 -8.37 -0.80
CA ALA A 37 10.85 -8.05 0.55
C ALA A 37 9.69 -7.81 1.54
N LEU A 38 8.44 -7.75 1.07
CA LEU A 38 7.29 -7.44 1.92
C LEU A 38 6.96 -8.62 2.83
N GLU A 39 7.23 -8.45 4.12
CA GLU A 39 6.70 -9.30 5.17
C GLU A 39 5.32 -8.78 5.58
N ARG A 40 4.29 -9.60 5.36
CA ARG A 40 2.91 -9.20 5.70
C ARG A 40 2.71 -9.24 7.21
N PRO A 41 2.03 -8.24 7.80
CA PRO A 41 1.63 -8.26 9.20
C PRO A 41 0.94 -9.56 9.59
N GLN A 42 1.34 -10.11 10.72
CA GLN A 42 0.77 -11.31 11.33
C GLN A 42 -0.36 -10.94 12.30
N ALA A 43 -1.17 -11.93 12.69
CA ALA A 43 -2.36 -11.70 13.53
C ALA A 43 -2.05 -11.24 14.96
N ASP A 44 -0.82 -11.41 15.43
CA ASP A 44 -0.33 -10.99 16.74
C ASP A 44 0.17 -9.53 16.78
N GLU A 45 0.32 -8.88 15.63
CA GLU A 45 0.68 -7.45 15.51
C GLU A 45 -0.55 -6.54 15.66
N GLN A 46 -0.97 -6.32 16.91
CA GLN A 46 -2.22 -5.61 17.24
C GLN A 46 -2.18 -4.09 17.00
N ASP A 47 -1.01 -3.51 16.78
CA ASP A 47 -0.83 -2.09 16.50
C ASP A 47 -0.87 -1.75 15.00
N ILE A 48 -1.23 -2.72 14.15
CA ILE A 48 -1.32 -2.57 12.70
C ILE A 48 -2.77 -2.66 12.22
N VAL A 49 -3.23 -1.65 11.50
CA VAL A 49 -4.52 -1.65 10.79
C VAL A 49 -4.28 -1.79 9.30
N ARG A 50 -4.90 -2.80 8.68
CA ARG A 50 -4.84 -3.01 7.23
C ARG A 50 -5.83 -2.10 6.52
N ILE A 51 -5.36 -1.38 5.51
CA ILE A 51 -6.15 -0.51 4.64
C ILE A 51 -6.06 -1.05 3.22
N ASP A 52 -7.20 -1.38 2.61
CA ASP A 52 -7.24 -1.85 1.23
C ASP A 52 -7.14 -0.65 0.28
N ILE A 53 -6.02 -0.58 -0.46
CA ILE A 53 -5.77 0.49 -1.42
C ILE A 53 -6.23 0.18 -2.84
N ASN A 54 -6.89 -0.95 -3.11
CA ASN A 54 -7.39 -1.28 -4.45
C ASN A 54 -8.59 -0.41 -4.88
N HIS A 55 -9.06 0.47 -3.99
CA HIS A 55 -10.13 1.45 -4.24
C HIS A 55 -9.60 2.84 -4.60
N ASP A 56 -10.48 3.75 -5.01
CA ASP A 56 -10.11 5.14 -5.26
C ASP A 56 -9.58 5.86 -4.00
N ILE A 57 -8.92 7.00 -4.20
CA ILE A 57 -8.28 7.77 -3.13
C ILE A 57 -9.26 8.24 -2.05
N ALA A 58 -10.53 8.48 -2.40
CA ALA A 58 -11.54 8.94 -1.45
C ALA A 58 -11.88 7.82 -0.46
N ASN A 59 -12.12 6.61 -0.96
CA ASN A 59 -12.37 5.43 -0.15
C ASN A 59 -11.16 5.06 0.72
N VAL A 60 -9.95 5.13 0.17
CA VAL A 60 -8.71 4.87 0.94
C VAL A 60 -8.55 5.88 2.07
N THR A 61 -8.79 7.16 1.80
CA THR A 61 -8.67 8.23 2.81
C THR A 61 -9.70 8.04 3.92
N GLU A 62 -10.92 7.67 3.58
CA GLU A 62 -11.97 7.42 4.58
C GLU A 62 -11.65 6.20 5.45
N GLN A 63 -11.13 5.11 4.87
CA GLN A 63 -10.67 3.95 5.64
C GLN A 63 -9.56 4.35 6.62
N CYS A 64 -8.56 5.14 6.18
CA CYS A 64 -7.48 5.62 7.05
C CYS A 64 -8.00 6.50 8.20
N ARG A 65 -9.12 7.22 8.00
CA ARG A 65 -9.73 8.07 9.04
C ARG A 65 -10.50 7.27 10.08
N GLN A 66 -10.98 6.09 9.70
CA GLN A 66 -11.77 5.19 10.56
C GLN A 66 -10.92 4.16 11.30
N ALA A 67 -9.65 4.01 10.91
CA ALA A 67 -8.64 3.19 11.59
C ALA A 67 -8.13 3.86 12.86
#